data_AF-A0ABD0QK01-F1
#
_entry.id   AF-A0ABD0QK01-F1
#
_cell.length_a   1.000
_cell.length_b   1.000
_cell.length_c   1.000
_cell.angle_alpha   90.00
_cell.angle_beta   90.00
_cell.angle_gamma   90.00
#
_symmetry.space_group_name_H-M   'P 1'
#
loop_
_entity.id
_entity.type
_entity.pdbx_description
1 polymer ?
#
loop_
_entity_poly.entity_id
_entity_poly.type
_entity_poly.pdbx_seq_one_letter_code
_entity_poly.pdbx_strand_id
1 'polypeptide(L)' 'YVGEHGHTTWLPLVRKIKQQIATDPTLTPEYPPILGIPEFTKRATELALGKDSPAIVESR' A
#
# COMPACT_ATOMS: atom_id res chain seq x y z
N TYR A 1 -7.31 13.30 0.70
CA TYR A 1 -8.59 13.51 1.38
C TYR A 1 -8.61 14.92 1.93
N VAL A 2 -9.38 15.79 1.29
CA VAL A 2 -9.73 17.10 1.86
C VAL A 2 -10.90 16.83 2.78
N GLY A 3 -10.74 17.08 4.09
CA GLY A 3 -11.84 16.97 5.05
C GLY A 3 -12.85 18.10 4.82
N GLU A 4 -14.05 17.96 5.38
CA GLU A 4 -15.18 18.90 5.17
C GLU A 4 -14.86 20.37 5.46
N HIS A 5 -13.80 20.66 6.22
CA HIS A 5 -13.34 22.01 6.55
C HIS A 5 -12.21 22.55 5.65
N GLY A 6 -11.92 21.92 4.51
CA GLY A 6 -10.84 22.35 3.61
C GLY A 6 -9.42 21.99 4.08
N HIS A 7 -9.30 21.33 5.24
CA HIS A 7 -8.02 20.85 5.74
C HIS A 7 -7.70 19.45 5.21
N THR A 8 -6.48 19.28 4.69
CA THR A 8 -5.96 17.96 4.31
C THR A 8 -5.84 17.09 5.56
N THR A 9 -6.79 16.18 5.75
CA THR A 9 -6.80 15.27 6.90
C THR A 9 -6.13 13.97 6.50
N TRP A 10 -5.06 13.62 7.20
CA TRP A 10 -4.41 12.32 7.06
C TRP A 10 -5.13 11.29 7.90
N LEU A 11 -5.34 10.09 7.34
CA LEU A 11 -5.85 8.96 8.11
C LEU A 11 -4.84 8.63 9.23
N PRO A 12 -5.27 8.46 10.50
CA PRO A 12 -4.37 8.12 11.60
C PRO A 12 -3.53 6.88 11.34
N LEU A 13 -4.12 5.90 10.64
CA LEU A 13 -3.44 4.67 10.21
C LEU A 13 -2.29 4.96 9.25
N VAL A 14 -2.49 5.82 8.26
CA VAL A 14 -1.45 6.22 7.30
C VAL A 14 -0.29 6.92 8.02
N ARG A 15 -0.59 7.77 9.01
CA ARG A 15 0.44 8.42 9.83
C ARG A 15 1.27 7.39 10.60
N LYS A 16 0.62 6.41 11.24
CA LYS A 16 1.31 5.34 11.98
C LYS A 16 2.21 4.50 11.09
N ILE A 17 1.72 4.10 9.91
CA ILE A 17 2.51 3.31 8.95
C ILE A 17 3.74 4.11 8.47
N LYS A 18 3.58 5.40 8.15
CA LYS A 18 4.72 6.26 7.78
C LYS A 18 5.78 6.34 8.87
N GLN A 19 5.38 6.41 10.14
CA GLN A 19 6.34 6.39 11.27
C GLN A 19 7.08 5.06 11.37
N GLN A 20 6.38 3.93 11.17
CA GLN A 20 7.01 2.61 11.16
C GLN A 20 8.05 2.49 10.06
N ILE A 21 7.69 2.88 8.82
CA ILE A 21 8.60 2.87 7.66
C ILE A 21 9.82 3.77 7.92
N ALA A 22 9.62 4.96 8.49
CA ALA A 22 10.73 5.88 8.76
C ALA A 22 11.70 5.42 9.87
N THR A 23 11.25 4.53 10.76
CA THR A 23 12.06 4.02 11.87
C THR A 23 12.71 2.67 11.54
N ASP A 24 12.37 2.06 10.39
CA ASP A 24 12.88 0.76 9.99
C ASP A 24 14.31 0.88 9.44
N PRO A 25 15.33 0.35 10.14
CA PRO A 25 16.72 0.42 9.70
C PRO A 25 17.04 -0.56 8.57
N THR A 26 16.13 -1.48 8.25
CA THR A 26 16.31 -2.50 7.20
C THR A 26 15.84 -2.01 5.83
N LEU A 27 15.10 -0.91 5.79
CA LEU A 27 14.57 -0.34 4.55
C LEU A 27 15.67 0.39 3.78
N THR A 28 16.04 -0.14 2.62
CA THR A 28 16.98 0.51 1.70
C THR A 28 16.26 1.47 0.76
N PRO A 29 16.82 2.65 0.44
CA PRO A 29 16.22 3.61 -0.49
C PRO A 29 16.46 3.21 -1.95
N GLU A 30 16.30 1.93 -2.28
CA GLU A 30 16.49 1.42 -3.62
C GLU A 30 15.29 1.72 -4.52
N TYR A 31 15.55 1.90 -5.81
CA TYR A 31 14.48 2.11 -6.78
C TYR A 31 13.66 0.83 -6.91
N PRO A 32 12.32 0.92 -6.88
CA PRO A 32 11.49 -0.24 -7.15
C PRO A 32 11.65 -0.68 -8.61
N PRO A 33 11.34 -1.95 -8.93
CA PRO A 33 11.22 -2.44 -10.29
C PRO A 33 10.26 -1.57 -11.14
N ILE A 34 10.35 -1.69 -12.47
CA ILE A 34 9.49 -0.95 -13.42
C ILE A 34 7.99 -1.17 -13.13
N LEU A 35 7.63 -2.36 -12.63
CA LEU A 35 6.27 -2.73 -12.28
C LEU A 35 5.87 -2.31 -10.84
N GLY A 36 6.71 -1.54 -10.16
CA GLY A 36 6.51 -1.12 -8.77
C GLY A 36 6.90 -2.18 -7.75
N ILE A 37 6.38 -2.03 -6.53
CA ILE A 37 6.63 -2.94 -5.41
C ILE A 37 5.71 -4.17 -5.55
N PRO A 38 6.24 -5.39 -5.77
CA PRO A 38 5.42 -6.56 -6.05
C PRO A 38 4.42 -6.88 -4.93
N GLU A 39 4.83 -6.70 -3.67
CA GLU A 39 3.98 -6.94 -2.51
C GLU A 39 2.80 -5.95 -2.47
N PHE A 40 3.04 -4.68 -2.80
CA PHE A 40 1.98 -3.68 -2.89
C PHE A 40 0.98 -4.05 -3.99
N THR A 41 1.47 -4.38 -5.18
CA THR A 41 0.61 -4.74 -6.32
C THR A 41 -0.22 -5.98 -6.00
N LYS A 42 0.37 -7.01 -5.39
CA LYS A 42 -0.35 -8.22 -4.97
C LYS A 42 -1.47 -7.89 -3.98
N ARG A 43 -1.17 -7.13 -2.91
CA ARG A 43 -2.16 -6.75 -1.90
C ARG A 43 -3.26 -5.84 -2.46
N ALA A 44 -2.92 -4.94 -3.38
CA ALA A 44 -3.88 -4.09 -4.07
C ALA A 44 -4.82 -4.92 -4.96
N THR A 45 -4.29 -5.90 -5.69
CA THR A 45 -5.11 -6.84 -6.47
C THR A 45 -6.02 -7.69 -5.58
N GLU A 46 -5.50 -8.22 -4.46
CA GLU A 46 -6.30 -8.95 -3.45
C GLU A 46 -7.43 -8.09 -2.88
N LEU A 47 -7.16 -6.81 -2.61
CA LEU A 47 -8.15 -5.86 -2.11
C LEU A 47 -9.22 -5.54 -3.16
N ALA A 48 -8.82 -5.40 -4.44
CA ALA A 48 -9.70 -5.00 -5.52
C ALA A 48 -10.61 -6.15 -6.01
N LEU A 49 -10.05 -7.35 -6.17
CA LEU A 49 -10.76 -8.51 -6.71
C LEU A 49 -11.37 -9.41 -5.63
N GLY A 50 -10.91 -9.29 -4.38
CA GLY A 50 -11.23 -10.22 -3.31
C GLY A 50 -10.33 -11.45 -3.34
N LYS A 51 -9.96 -11.94 -2.15
CA LYS A 51 -8.97 -13.00 -1.96
C LYS A 51 -9.36 -14.32 -2.63
N ASP A 52 -10.66 -14.55 -2.77
CA ASP A 52 -11.25 -15.77 -3.32
C ASP A 52 -11.53 -15.65 -4.83
N SER A 53 -11.10 -14.56 -5.47
CA SER A 53 -11.29 -14.39 -6.92
C SER A 53 -10.56 -15.48 -7.70
N PRO A 54 -11.19 -16.11 -8.71
CA PRO A 54 -10.55 -17.10 -9.57
C PRO A 54 -9.24 -16.60 -10.18
N ALA A 55 -9.15 -15.31 -10.53
CA ALA A 55 -7.92 -14.70 -11.06
C ALA A 55 -6.74 -14.75 -10.07
N ILE A 56 -7.00 -14.61 -8.77
CA ILE A 56 -5.97 -14.68 -7.73
C ILE A 56 -5.63 -16.13 -7.39
N VAL A 57 -6.65 -17.00 -7.32
CA VAL A 57 -6.47 -18.44 -7.01
C VAL A 57 -5.73 -19.16 -8.14
N GLU A 58 -6.05 -18.83 -9.40
CA GLU A 58 -5.44 -19.39 -10.60
C GLU A 58 -4.16 -18.64 -11.04
N SER A 59 -3.79 -17.57 -10.32
CA SER A 59 -2.63 -16.71 -10.62
C SER A 59 -2.62 -16.21 -12.08
N ARG A 60 -3.76 -15.72 -12.57
CA ARG A 60 -3.99 -15.35 -13.97
C ARG A 60 -4.41 -13.90 -14.16
#